data_AF-A0A1J7IJ44-F1
#
_entry.id   AF-A0A1J7IJ44-F1
#
_cell.length_a   1.000
_cell.length_b   1.000
_cell.length_c   1.000
_cell.angle_alpha   90.00
_cell.angle_beta   90.00
_cell.angle_gamma   90.00
#
_symmetry.space_group_name_H-M   'P 1'
#
loop_
_entity.id
_entity.type
_entity.pdbx_description
1 polymer ?
#
loop_
_entity_poly.entity_id
_entity_poly.type
_entity_poly.pdbx_seq_one_letter_code
_entity_poly.pdbx_strand_id
1 'polypeptide(L)'
;MSPPSRMFVAAAVLFLFESHDLLLFLPRLRALEARICHDYYASEPTKSLGASPVDELACKIPLIQSRLAMLRGWQVFLDAIPTIALATTWGYIADRIGQRVVLGINCLGSIIYSAWYFLVCVMIFASGFCVRIGLLALYTASIDTSVVSKAFAFVATLEALGGMFGGVAFQKAFAMGIRRGRGWMALPFWIGAALYLIYLVTISSVKELEITEEARQPLLGNDTDEM
;
A
#
# COMPACT_ATOMS: atom_id res chain seq x y z
N MET A 1 7.28 41.95 -9.87
CA MET A 1 7.27 41.36 -8.51
C MET A 1 8.44 41.96 -7.75
N SER A 2 8.16 42.68 -6.66
CA SER A 2 9.20 43.38 -5.88
C SER A 2 10.16 42.37 -5.24
N PRO A 3 11.45 42.69 -5.06
CA PRO A 3 12.42 41.78 -4.44
C PRO A 3 11.96 41.12 -3.12
N PRO A 4 11.28 41.82 -2.17
CA PRO A 4 10.78 41.17 -0.96
C PRO A 4 9.71 40.11 -1.25
N SER A 5 8.79 40.35 -2.18
CA SER A 5 7.71 39.40 -2.51
C SER A 5 8.22 38.06 -3.07
N ARG A 6 9.39 38.04 -3.75
CA ARG A 6 10.01 36.80 -4.25
C ARG A 6 10.62 35.96 -3.13
N MET A 7 11.21 36.61 -2.12
CA MET A 7 11.80 35.93 -0.97
C MET A 7 10.72 35.29 -0.10
N PHE A 8 9.60 35.98 0.11
CA PHE A 8 8.45 35.43 0.84
C PHE A 8 7.88 34.17 0.17
N VAL A 9 7.73 34.17 -1.16
CA VAL A 9 7.22 32.99 -1.88
C VAL A 9 8.19 31.82 -1.79
N ALA A 10 9.50 32.04 -1.94
CA ALA A 10 10.49 30.97 -1.80
C ALA A 10 10.49 30.38 -0.38
N ALA A 11 10.46 31.22 0.65
CA ALA A 11 10.39 30.79 2.04
C ALA A 11 9.11 29.98 2.33
N ALA A 12 7.96 30.42 1.80
CA ALA A 12 6.70 29.70 1.94
C ALA A 12 6.74 28.32 1.27
N VAL A 13 7.30 28.20 0.07
CA VAL A 13 7.44 26.90 -0.63
C VAL A 13 8.35 25.94 0.14
N LEU A 14 9.48 26.44 0.66
CA LEU A 14 10.39 25.62 1.48
C LEU A 14 9.71 25.15 2.78
N PHE A 15 8.99 26.04 3.45
CA PHE A 15 8.24 25.70 4.65
C PHE A 15 7.20 24.60 4.37
N LEU A 16 6.46 24.71 3.27
CA LEU A 16 5.47 23.70 2.87
C LEU A 16 6.14 22.33 2.61
N PHE A 17 7.29 22.31 1.94
CA PHE A 17 8.03 21.07 1.67
C PHE A 17 8.54 20.41 2.97
N GLU A 18 9.19 21.17 3.84
CA GLU A 18 9.69 20.67 5.14
C GLU A 18 8.55 20.18 6.04
N SER A 19 7.40 20.88 6.03
CA SER A 19 6.23 20.47 6.80
C SER A 19 5.65 19.13 6.32
N HIS A 20 5.64 18.89 5.01
CA HIS A 20 5.19 17.62 4.43
C HIS A 20 6.08 16.46 4.87
N ASP A 21 7.40 16.63 4.83
CA ASP A 21 8.34 15.60 5.23
C ASP A 21 8.26 15.28 6.73
N LEU A 22 8.08 16.31 7.58
CA LEU A 22 7.94 16.13 9.02
C LEU A 22 6.68 15.33 9.37
N LEU A 23 5.56 15.63 8.71
CA LEU A 23 4.27 14.96 8.95
C LEU A 23 4.34 13.45 8.70
N LEU A 24 5.10 13.01 7.70
CA LEU A 24 5.25 11.59 7.35
C LEU A 24 6.42 10.92 8.09
N PHE A 25 7.39 11.69 8.58
CA PHE A 25 8.54 11.17 9.30
C PHE A 25 8.18 10.63 10.70
N LEU A 26 7.41 11.39 11.48
CA LEU A 26 7.06 11.03 12.86
C LEU A 26 6.29 9.70 12.98
N PRO A 27 5.20 9.47 12.22
CA PRO A 27 4.46 8.22 12.26
C PRO A 27 5.34 7.03 11.87
N ARG A 28 6.24 7.23 10.90
CA ARG A 28 7.18 6.20 10.43
C ARG A 28 8.19 5.81 11.50
N LEU A 29 8.73 6.79 12.22
CA LEU A 29 9.68 6.56 13.30
C LEU A 29 9.01 5.79 14.45
N ARG A 30 7.80 6.21 14.86
CA ARG A 30 7.01 5.53 15.91
C ARG A 30 6.62 4.11 15.53
N ALA A 31 6.21 3.89 14.27
CA ALA A 31 5.90 2.56 13.78
C ALA A 31 7.13 1.64 13.77
N LEU A 32 8.30 2.17 13.38
CA LEU A 32 9.55 1.42 13.39
C LEU A 32 10.03 1.12 14.82
N GLU A 33 9.94 2.10 15.72
CA GLU A 33 10.24 1.95 17.15
C GLU A 33 9.39 0.83 17.78
N ALA A 34 8.07 0.91 17.63
CA ALA A 34 7.14 -0.09 18.15
C ALA A 34 7.45 -1.49 17.61
N ARG A 35 7.87 -1.59 16.34
CA ARG A 35 8.24 -2.86 15.73
C ARG A 35 9.51 -3.45 16.33
N ILE A 36 10.60 -2.69 16.43
CA ILE A 36 11.89 -3.15 16.97
C ILE A 36 11.72 -3.61 18.43
N CYS A 37 10.90 -2.86 19.16
CA CYS A 37 10.58 -3.09 20.55
C CYS A 37 9.82 -4.40 20.79
N HIS A 38 8.73 -4.64 20.03
CA HIS A 38 8.02 -5.91 20.06
C HIS A 38 8.96 -7.07 19.67
N ASP A 39 9.88 -6.85 18.74
CA ASP A 39 10.82 -7.86 18.27
C ASP A 39 11.84 -8.26 19.35
N TYR A 40 12.36 -7.27 20.07
CA TYR A 40 13.31 -7.45 21.17
C TYR A 40 12.71 -8.28 22.30
N TYR A 41 11.51 -7.91 22.78
CA TYR A 41 10.81 -8.63 23.85
C TYR A 41 10.27 -10.00 23.41
N ALA A 42 9.97 -10.20 22.12
CA ALA A 42 9.63 -11.53 21.60
C ALA A 42 10.83 -12.48 21.52
N SER A 43 12.05 -11.95 21.43
CA SER A 43 13.29 -12.74 21.33
C SER A 43 13.91 -13.11 22.67
N GLU A 44 13.57 -12.41 23.75
CA GLU A 44 14.09 -12.64 25.11
C GLU A 44 13.00 -13.22 26.03
N PRO A 45 12.89 -14.56 26.18
CA PRO A 45 11.81 -15.21 26.95
C PRO A 45 11.85 -14.89 28.45
N THR A 46 13.01 -14.50 28.99
CA THR A 46 13.17 -14.08 30.40
C THR A 46 12.56 -12.71 30.70
N LYS A 47 12.28 -11.91 29.68
CA LYS A 47 11.67 -10.58 29.78
C LYS A 47 10.29 -10.54 29.10
N SER A 48 9.67 -11.71 28.90
CA SER A 48 8.43 -11.85 28.15
C SER A 48 7.33 -10.99 28.77
N LEU A 49 6.83 -10.06 27.98
CA LEU A 49 5.76 -9.16 28.37
C LEU A 49 4.48 -9.98 28.55
N GLY A 50 4.09 -10.22 29.81
CA GLY A 50 2.80 -10.82 30.13
C GLY A 50 1.68 -9.84 29.74
N ALA A 51 1.00 -10.15 28.65
CA ALA A 51 -0.16 -9.45 28.07
C ALA A 51 0.08 -8.01 27.58
N SER A 52 -0.47 -7.73 26.39
CA SER A 52 -0.59 -6.39 25.81
C SER A 52 -1.43 -5.46 26.72
N PRO A 53 -1.14 -4.15 26.83
CA PRO A 53 -0.28 -3.34 25.95
C PRO A 53 1.14 -3.16 26.51
N VAL A 54 2.13 -3.18 25.61
CA VAL A 54 3.52 -2.79 25.90
C VAL A 54 3.56 -1.32 26.30
N ASP A 55 3.97 -1.04 27.54
CA ASP A 55 4.18 0.33 28.01
C ASP A 55 5.24 1.03 27.15
N GLU A 56 4.97 2.25 26.68
CA GLU A 56 5.86 3.02 25.80
C GLU A 56 7.23 3.22 26.46
N LEU A 57 7.26 3.31 27.79
CA LEU A 57 8.49 3.50 28.56
C LEU A 57 9.44 2.30 28.45
N ALA A 58 8.91 1.07 28.35
CA ALA A 58 9.70 -0.15 28.13
C ALA A 58 10.41 -0.14 26.77
N CYS A 59 9.93 0.68 25.84
CA CYS A 59 10.44 0.80 24.48
C CYS A 59 11.64 1.74 24.34
N LYS A 60 11.90 2.57 25.35
CA LYS A 60 12.94 3.61 25.32
C LYS A 60 14.33 3.14 25.81
N ILE A 61 14.53 1.84 25.91
CA ILE A 61 15.82 1.24 26.32
C ILE A 61 16.91 1.60 25.27
N PRO A 62 18.15 1.92 25.70
CA PRO A 62 19.23 2.37 24.80
C PRO A 62 19.57 1.36 23.69
N LEU A 63 19.34 0.07 23.90
CA LEU A 63 19.55 -0.96 22.88
C LEU A 63 18.56 -0.87 21.71
N ILE A 64 17.30 -0.51 21.98
CA ILE A 64 16.27 -0.31 20.94
C ILE A 64 16.54 1.00 20.20
N GLN A 65 16.82 2.07 20.95
CA GLN A 65 17.07 3.41 20.39
C GLN A 65 18.35 3.45 19.54
N SER A 66 19.41 2.74 19.92
CA SER A 66 20.64 2.63 19.11
C SER A 66 20.42 1.89 17.79
N ARG A 67 19.60 0.84 17.77
CA ARG A 67 19.23 0.16 16.52
C ARG A 67 18.34 1.04 15.63
N LEU A 68 17.38 1.74 16.22
CA LEU A 68 16.53 2.69 15.52
C LEU A 68 17.38 3.83 14.90
N ALA A 69 18.31 4.38 15.67
CA ALA A 69 19.24 5.42 15.23
C ALA A 69 20.16 4.91 14.10
N MET A 70 20.66 3.67 14.20
CA MET A 70 21.48 3.08 13.13
C MET A 70 20.69 2.90 11.83
N LEU A 71 19.46 2.38 11.91
CA LEU A 71 18.59 2.20 10.74
C LEU A 71 18.24 3.55 10.09
N ARG A 72 17.91 4.56 10.90
CA ARG A 72 17.64 5.91 10.40
C ARG A 72 18.88 6.56 9.81
N GLY A 73 20.04 6.37 10.45
CA GLY A 73 21.33 6.88 9.96
C GLY A 73 21.66 6.32 8.58
N TRP A 74 21.47 5.02 8.36
CA TRP A 74 21.65 4.41 7.05
C TRP A 74 20.67 4.94 6.00
N GLN A 75 19.41 5.16 6.38
CA GLN A 75 18.43 5.73 5.45
C GLN A 75 18.86 7.12 4.99
N VAL A 76 19.16 8.02 5.94
CA VAL A 76 19.59 9.40 5.62
C VAL A 76 20.87 9.41 4.78
N PHE A 77 21.80 8.51 5.07
CA PHE A 77 23.03 8.38 4.28
C PHE A 77 22.74 7.99 2.83
N LEU A 78 21.88 6.99 2.61
CA LEU A 78 21.52 6.55 1.27
C LEU A 78 20.68 7.57 0.51
N ASP A 79 19.84 8.36 1.20
CA ASP A 79 19.07 9.46 0.60
C ASP A 79 19.97 10.66 0.27
N ALA A 80 21.05 10.88 1.05
CA ALA A 80 21.99 11.98 0.83
C ALA A 80 22.83 11.80 -0.44
N ILE A 81 23.21 10.57 -0.81
CA ILE A 81 24.02 10.28 -2.00
C ILE A 81 23.39 10.84 -3.29
N PRO A 82 22.15 10.46 -3.67
CA PRO A 82 21.51 11.00 -4.86
C PRO A 82 21.20 12.49 -4.70
N THR A 83 20.87 12.95 -3.48
CA THR A 83 20.59 14.36 -3.23
C THR A 83 21.80 15.24 -3.52
N ILE A 84 22.99 14.85 -3.06
CA ILE A 84 24.23 15.60 -3.30
C ILE A 84 24.60 15.56 -4.80
N ALA A 85 24.54 14.38 -5.42
CA ALA A 85 24.87 14.22 -6.84
C ALA A 85 23.93 15.05 -7.74
N LEU A 86 22.63 15.03 -7.43
CA LEU A 86 21.63 15.78 -8.16
C LEU A 86 21.68 17.27 -7.81
N ALA A 87 22.01 17.66 -6.58
CA ALA A 87 22.09 19.08 -6.18
C ALA A 87 23.11 19.85 -7.03
N THR A 88 24.30 19.28 -7.26
CA THR A 88 25.30 19.92 -8.13
C THR A 88 24.82 20.00 -9.57
N THR A 89 24.19 18.94 -10.06
CA THR A 89 23.67 18.86 -11.44
C THR A 89 22.54 19.88 -11.66
N TRP A 90 21.60 19.95 -10.72
CA TRP A 90 20.48 20.89 -10.77
C TRP A 90 20.90 22.34 -10.54
N GLY A 91 21.92 22.58 -9.72
CA GLY A 91 22.53 23.91 -9.55
C GLY A 91 23.09 24.45 -10.88
N TYR A 92 23.88 23.63 -11.58
CA TYR A 92 24.40 24.00 -12.91
C TYR A 92 23.28 24.24 -13.94
N ILE A 93 22.23 23.41 -13.92
CA ILE A 93 21.08 23.57 -14.81
C ILE A 93 20.29 24.85 -14.47
N ALA A 94 20.18 25.21 -13.20
CA ALA A 94 19.49 26.43 -12.76
C ALA A 94 20.16 27.71 -13.26
N ASP A 95 21.49 27.70 -13.38
CA ASP A 95 22.24 28.83 -13.92
C ASP A 95 22.04 29.00 -15.44
N ARG A 96 21.73 27.91 -16.16
CA ARG A 96 21.52 27.92 -17.62
C ARG A 96 20.08 28.17 -18.04
N ILE A 97 19.13 27.47 -17.42
CA ILE A 97 17.71 27.45 -17.81
C ILE A 97 16.87 28.43 -16.95
N GLY A 98 17.45 28.92 -15.85
CA GLY A 98 16.84 29.86 -14.94
C GLY A 98 16.14 29.17 -13.76
N GLN A 99 16.32 29.74 -12.56
CA GLN A 99 15.85 29.20 -11.28
C GLN A 99 14.33 28.97 -11.21
N ARG A 100 13.53 29.76 -11.94
CA ARG A 100 12.06 29.63 -11.95
C ARG A 100 11.59 28.35 -12.62
N VAL A 101 12.26 27.94 -13.70
CA VAL A 101 11.91 26.72 -14.44
C VAL A 101 12.29 25.49 -13.63
N VAL A 102 13.47 25.50 -12.99
CA VAL A 102 13.92 24.40 -12.14
C VAL A 102 12.99 24.19 -10.94
N LEU A 103 12.55 25.27 -10.28
CA LEU A 103 11.58 25.19 -9.19
C LEU A 103 10.23 24.63 -9.70
N GLY A 104 9.78 25.07 -10.88
CA GLY A 104 8.57 24.55 -11.51
C GLY A 104 8.64 23.06 -11.84
N ILE A 105 9.77 22.58 -12.36
CA ILE A 105 10.01 21.16 -12.65
C ILE A 105 9.98 20.32 -11.36
N ASN A 106 10.57 20.81 -10.26
CA ASN A 106 10.54 20.11 -8.98
C ASN A 106 9.11 19.98 -8.42
N CYS A 107 8.34 21.07 -8.43
CA CYS A 107 6.94 21.06 -8.01
C CYS A 107 6.11 20.10 -8.89
N LEU A 108 6.31 20.14 -10.21
CA LEU A 108 5.62 19.25 -11.14
C LEU A 108 5.97 17.79 -10.89
N GLY A 109 7.25 17.48 -10.68
CA GLY A 109 7.71 16.14 -10.33
C GLY A 109 7.10 15.63 -9.03
N SER A 110 6.98 16.50 -8.02
CA SER A 110 6.35 16.17 -6.74
C SER A 110 4.85 15.86 -6.88
N ILE A 111 4.12 16.64 -7.70
CA ILE A 111 2.71 16.39 -8.01
C ILE A 111 2.55 15.07 -8.77
N ILE A 112 3.37 14.83 -9.79
CA ILE A 112 3.33 13.60 -10.58
C ILE A 112 3.62 12.37 -9.70
N TYR A 113 4.63 12.44 -8.84
CA TYR A 113 4.95 11.37 -7.91
C TYR A 113 3.78 11.05 -6.97
N SER A 114 3.15 12.09 -6.42
CA SER A 114 2.00 11.94 -5.51
C SER A 114 0.78 11.37 -6.23
N ALA A 115 0.49 11.86 -7.44
CA ALA A 115 -0.61 11.37 -8.28
C ALA A 115 -0.38 9.93 -8.72
N TRP A 116 0.85 9.56 -9.10
CA TRP A 116 1.22 8.20 -9.45
C TRP A 116 1.01 7.24 -8.27
N TYR A 117 1.48 7.62 -7.07
CA TYR A 117 1.29 6.81 -5.87
C TYR A 117 -0.19 6.61 -5.54
N PHE A 118 -0.99 7.67 -5.65
CA PHE A 118 -2.44 7.60 -5.46
C PHE A 118 -3.13 6.70 -6.49
N LEU A 119 -2.78 6.83 -7.78
CA LEU A 119 -3.34 6.04 -8.86
C LEU A 119 -3.03 4.56 -8.68
N VAL A 120 -1.79 4.20 -8.37
CA VAL A 120 -1.41 2.80 -8.11
C VAL A 120 -2.20 2.23 -6.93
N CYS A 121 -2.34 2.99 -5.84
CA CYS A 121 -3.17 2.57 -4.71
C CYS A 121 -4.63 2.32 -5.14
N VAL A 122 -5.25 3.28 -5.84
CA VAL A 122 -6.65 3.18 -6.28
C VAL A 122 -6.86 2.01 -7.24
N MET A 123 -5.95 1.78 -8.19
CA MET A 123 -6.05 0.68 -9.14
C MET A 123 -5.97 -0.69 -8.44
N ILE A 124 -5.07 -0.84 -7.47
CA ILE A 124 -4.97 -2.07 -6.67
C ILE A 124 -6.28 -2.28 -5.88
N PHE A 125 -6.79 -1.25 -5.22
CA PHE A 125 -8.07 -1.34 -4.51
C PHE A 125 -9.24 -1.68 -5.45
N ALA A 126 -9.38 -0.97 -6.57
CA ALA A 126 -10.45 -1.17 -7.53
C ALA A 126 -10.43 -2.59 -8.13
N SER A 127 -9.23 -3.11 -8.46
CA SER A 127 -9.09 -4.47 -8.97
C SER A 127 -9.60 -5.52 -7.99
N GLY A 128 -9.36 -5.34 -6.68
CA GLY A 128 -9.88 -6.23 -5.64
C GLY A 128 -11.41 -6.20 -5.54
N PHE A 129 -12.04 -5.03 -5.70
CA PHE A 129 -13.49 -4.91 -5.67
C PHE A 129 -14.18 -5.49 -6.92
N CYS A 130 -13.63 -5.27 -8.12
CA CYS A 130 -14.23 -5.81 -9.36
C CYS A 130 -14.20 -7.34 -9.40
N VAL A 131 -13.08 -7.92 -8.98
CA VAL A 131 -12.88 -9.36 -8.80
C VAL A 131 -13.94 -9.99 -7.90
N ARG A 132 -14.24 -9.33 -6.78
CA ARG A 132 -15.27 -9.75 -5.83
C ARG A 132 -16.66 -9.79 -6.47
N ILE A 133 -17.04 -8.72 -7.16
CA ILE A 133 -18.36 -8.60 -7.78
C ILE A 133 -18.53 -9.67 -8.87
N GLY A 134 -17.50 -9.91 -9.68
CA GLY A 134 -17.52 -10.96 -10.72
C GLY A 134 -17.65 -12.38 -10.14
N LEU A 135 -16.90 -12.69 -9.09
CA LEU A 135 -16.98 -14.00 -8.42
C LEU A 135 -18.36 -14.21 -7.77
N LEU A 136 -18.91 -13.16 -7.16
CA LEU A 136 -20.23 -13.21 -6.55
C LEU A 136 -21.33 -13.44 -7.58
N ALA A 137 -21.24 -12.80 -8.74
CA ALA A 137 -22.17 -12.99 -9.85
C ALA A 137 -22.15 -14.44 -10.39
N LEU A 138 -20.95 -15.01 -10.58
CA LEU A 138 -20.78 -16.42 -10.97
C LEU A 138 -21.35 -17.38 -9.92
N TYR A 139 -21.09 -17.07 -8.64
CA TYR A 139 -21.56 -17.89 -7.53
C TYR A 139 -23.09 -17.87 -7.40
N THR A 140 -23.72 -16.69 -7.57
CA THR A 140 -25.20 -16.58 -7.57
C THR A 140 -25.85 -17.24 -8.77
N ALA A 141 -25.16 -17.31 -9.92
CA ALA A 141 -25.65 -18.01 -11.09
C ALA A 141 -25.63 -19.54 -10.92
N SER A 142 -24.81 -20.05 -9.99
CA SER A 142 -24.60 -21.49 -9.79
C SER A 142 -25.43 -22.10 -8.64
N ILE A 143 -26.25 -21.31 -7.93
CA ILE A 143 -26.95 -21.74 -6.70
C ILE A 143 -28.47 -21.57 -6.80
N ASP A 144 -29.17 -22.58 -6.28
CA ASP A 144 -30.63 -22.63 -6.23
C ASP A 144 -31.21 -21.62 -5.22
N THR A 145 -32.35 -21.00 -5.55
CA THR A 145 -32.90 -19.83 -4.84
C THR A 145 -33.26 -20.06 -3.37
N SER A 146 -33.42 -21.32 -2.95
CA SER A 146 -33.84 -21.72 -1.61
C SER A 146 -32.75 -21.62 -0.52
N VAL A 147 -31.47 -21.54 -0.89
CA VAL A 147 -30.33 -21.55 0.08
C VAL A 147 -29.35 -20.39 -0.10
N VAL A 148 -29.72 -19.38 -0.90
CA VAL A 148 -28.91 -18.22 -1.27
C VAL A 148 -28.29 -17.50 -0.06
N SER A 149 -29.06 -17.26 1.00
CA SER A 149 -28.58 -16.52 2.18
C SER A 149 -27.50 -17.27 2.96
N LYS A 150 -27.59 -18.61 3.05
CA LYS A 150 -26.57 -19.45 3.72
C LYS A 150 -25.27 -19.44 2.94
N ALA A 151 -25.38 -19.48 1.61
CA ALA A 151 -24.25 -19.44 0.70
C ALA A 151 -23.51 -18.09 0.75
N PHE A 152 -24.24 -16.97 0.77
CA PHE A 152 -23.65 -15.64 0.96
C PHE A 152 -23.00 -15.47 2.32
N ALA A 153 -23.63 -15.97 3.39
CA ALA A 153 -23.04 -15.95 4.73
C ALA A 153 -21.72 -16.73 4.76
N PHE A 154 -21.64 -17.87 4.07
CA PHE A 154 -20.41 -18.66 3.95
C PHE A 154 -19.31 -17.92 3.16
N VAL A 155 -19.64 -17.25 2.06
CA VAL A 155 -18.68 -16.41 1.33
C VAL A 155 -18.18 -15.27 2.21
N ALA A 156 -19.07 -14.58 2.93
CA ALA A 156 -18.72 -13.48 3.81
C ALA A 156 -17.81 -13.92 4.98
N THR A 157 -18.02 -15.12 5.55
CA THR A 157 -17.13 -15.64 6.61
C THR A 157 -15.76 -16.00 6.05
N LEU A 158 -15.68 -16.60 4.86
CA LEU A 158 -14.41 -16.85 4.18
C LEU A 158 -13.67 -15.53 3.85
N GLU A 159 -14.37 -14.50 3.39
CA GLU A 159 -13.82 -13.15 3.17
C GLU A 159 -13.27 -12.56 4.48
N ALA A 160 -14.02 -12.66 5.58
CA ALA A 160 -13.60 -12.15 6.88
C ALA A 160 -12.33 -12.87 7.40
N LEU A 161 -12.27 -14.19 7.26
CA LEU A 161 -11.08 -14.98 7.59
C LEU A 161 -9.91 -14.57 6.68
N GLY A 162 -10.15 -14.42 5.38
CA GLY A 162 -9.15 -13.95 4.41
C GLY A 162 -8.58 -12.56 4.77
N GLY A 163 -9.43 -11.63 5.19
CA GLY A 163 -9.01 -10.31 5.68
C GLY A 163 -8.18 -10.38 6.96
N MET A 164 -8.60 -11.21 7.94
CA MET A 164 -7.86 -11.40 9.19
C MET A 164 -6.48 -12.02 8.97
N PHE A 165 -6.40 -13.10 8.19
CA PHE A 165 -5.13 -13.77 7.92
C PHE A 165 -4.26 -12.98 6.93
N GLY A 166 -4.87 -12.36 5.93
CA GLY A 166 -4.19 -11.52 4.94
C GLY A 166 -3.50 -10.32 5.57
N GLY A 167 -4.20 -9.60 6.47
CA GLY A 167 -3.61 -8.50 7.24
C GLY A 167 -2.42 -8.92 8.08
N VAL A 168 -2.54 -10.03 8.84
CA VAL A 168 -1.46 -10.55 9.68
C VAL A 168 -0.28 -11.09 8.86
N ALA A 169 -0.55 -11.81 7.76
CA ALA A 169 0.46 -12.33 6.86
C ALA A 169 1.23 -11.22 6.17
N PHE A 170 0.53 -10.18 5.68
CA PHE A 170 1.15 -9.00 5.08
C PHE A 170 2.04 -8.26 6.09
N GLN A 171 1.57 -8.06 7.32
CA GLN A 171 2.37 -7.46 8.39
C GLN A 171 3.60 -8.31 8.78
N LYS A 172 3.49 -9.65 8.78
CA LYS A 172 4.63 -10.55 9.02
C LYS A 172 5.62 -10.55 7.87
N ALA A 173 5.15 -10.57 6.63
CA ALA A 173 5.98 -10.50 5.43
C ALA A 173 6.74 -9.17 5.34
N PHE A 174 6.07 -8.05 5.63
CA PHE A 174 6.68 -6.73 5.66
C PHE A 174 7.75 -6.64 6.75
N ALA A 175 7.49 -7.21 7.93
CA ALA A 175 8.46 -7.26 9.00
C ALA A 175 9.67 -8.17 8.72
N MET A 176 9.45 -9.30 8.04
CA MET A 176 10.52 -10.16 7.58
C MET A 176 11.36 -9.47 6.52
N GLY A 177 10.73 -8.70 5.63
CA GLY A 177 11.39 -7.84 4.64
C GLY A 177 12.28 -6.77 5.28
N ILE A 178 11.80 -6.13 6.36
CA ILE A 178 12.59 -5.16 7.14
C ILE A 178 13.76 -5.86 7.86
N ARG A 179 13.56 -7.05 8.43
CA ARG A 179 14.62 -7.83 9.12
C ARG A 179 15.74 -8.30 8.18
N ARG A 180 15.44 -8.60 6.91
CA ARG A 180 16.40 -9.17 5.94
C ARG A 180 17.20 -8.11 5.15
N GLY A 181 16.78 -6.83 5.20
CA GLY A 181 17.50 -5.70 4.60
C GLY A 181 17.11 -5.37 3.15
N ARG A 182 17.70 -4.26 2.66
CA ARG A 182 17.32 -3.36 1.52
C ARG A 182 16.72 -3.96 0.22
N GLY A 183 16.92 -5.25 -0.08
CA GLY A 183 16.31 -5.92 -1.24
C GLY A 183 14.95 -6.59 -0.98
N TRP A 184 14.63 -6.93 0.27
CA TRP A 184 13.44 -7.72 0.63
C TRP A 184 12.22 -6.85 1.03
N MET A 185 12.32 -5.52 0.93
CA MET A 185 11.16 -4.63 1.15
C MET A 185 10.06 -4.84 0.10
N ALA A 186 10.42 -5.37 -1.07
CA ALA A 186 9.46 -5.74 -2.12
C ALA A 186 8.74 -7.08 -1.85
N LEU A 187 9.15 -7.86 -0.84
CA LEU A 187 8.63 -9.21 -0.60
C LEU A 187 7.09 -9.28 -0.47
N PRO A 188 6.42 -8.36 0.24
CA PRO A 188 4.95 -8.38 0.33
C PRO A 188 4.29 -8.11 -1.02
N PHE A 189 4.93 -7.33 -1.88
CA PHE A 189 4.46 -7.06 -3.24
C PHE A 189 4.65 -8.27 -4.15
N TRP A 190 5.74 -9.03 -4.01
CA TRP A 190 5.94 -10.29 -4.72
C TRP A 190 4.96 -11.39 -4.27
N ILE A 191 4.71 -11.48 -2.96
CA ILE A 191 3.70 -12.40 -2.41
C ILE A 191 2.30 -12.02 -2.91
N GLY A 192 1.97 -10.73 -2.92
CA GLY A 192 0.73 -10.22 -3.51
C GLY A 192 0.62 -10.57 -4.99
N ALA A 193 1.68 -10.32 -5.78
CA ALA A 193 1.72 -10.64 -7.21
C ALA A 193 1.53 -12.14 -7.48
N ALA A 194 2.15 -13.02 -6.68
CA ALA A 194 1.96 -14.46 -6.77
C ALA A 194 0.51 -14.88 -6.45
N LEU A 195 -0.10 -14.28 -5.43
CA LEU A 195 -1.51 -14.53 -5.08
C LEU A 195 -2.46 -14.06 -6.19
N TYR A 196 -2.20 -12.90 -6.80
CA TYR A 196 -2.99 -12.42 -7.95
C TYR A 196 -2.83 -13.32 -9.19
N LEU A 197 -1.65 -13.89 -9.42
CA LEU A 197 -1.44 -14.88 -10.48
C LEU A 197 -2.22 -16.17 -10.21
N ILE A 198 -2.18 -16.68 -8.98
CA ILE A 198 -2.99 -17.84 -8.58
C ILE A 198 -4.48 -17.55 -8.77
N TYR A 199 -4.93 -16.36 -8.37
CA TYR A 199 -6.31 -15.91 -8.54
C TYR A 199 -6.74 -15.88 -10.03
N LEU A 200 -5.90 -15.33 -10.91
CA LEU A 200 -6.12 -15.34 -12.35
C LEU A 200 -6.19 -16.76 -12.91
N VAL A 201 -5.28 -17.65 -12.50
CA VAL A 201 -5.29 -19.06 -12.90
C VAL A 201 -6.59 -19.74 -12.46
N THR A 202 -7.04 -19.51 -11.22
CA THR A 202 -8.30 -20.08 -10.73
C THR A 202 -9.51 -19.59 -11.51
N ILE A 203 -9.60 -18.29 -11.86
CA ILE A 203 -10.68 -17.79 -12.73
C ILE A 203 -10.61 -18.44 -14.11
N SER A 204 -9.43 -18.50 -14.73
CA SER A 204 -9.29 -19.09 -16.07
C SER A 204 -9.60 -20.59 -16.11
N SER A 205 -9.58 -21.24 -14.95
CA SER A 205 -9.96 -22.65 -14.79
C SER A 205 -11.47 -22.83 -14.58
N VAL A 206 -12.21 -21.77 -14.22
CA VAL A 206 -13.66 -21.77 -14.19
C VAL A 206 -14.13 -21.73 -15.64
N LYS A 207 -14.46 -22.91 -16.17
CA LYS A 207 -15.19 -23.01 -17.43
C LYS A 207 -16.44 -22.15 -17.33
N GLU A 208 -16.62 -21.31 -18.33
CA GLU A 208 -17.80 -20.49 -18.56
C GLU A 208 -19.04 -21.40 -18.45
N LEU A 209 -19.70 -21.34 -17.30
CA LEU A 209 -20.92 -22.09 -17.04
C LEU A 209 -21.96 -21.59 -18.05
N GLU A 210 -22.48 -22.53 -18.82
CA GLU A 210 -23.47 -22.43 -19.92
C GLU A 210 -24.80 -21.78 -19.47
N ILE A 211 -24.80 -20.54 -18.98
CA ILE A 211 -26.00 -19.89 -18.40
C ILE A 211 -26.60 -18.83 -19.33
N THR A 212 -25.98 -18.53 -20.48
CA THR A 212 -26.55 -17.54 -21.41
C THR A 212 -27.60 -18.13 -22.36
N GLU A 213 -27.68 -19.45 -22.54
CA GLU A 213 -28.66 -20.06 -23.47
C GLU A 213 -30.00 -20.41 -22.82
N GLU A 214 -30.04 -21.01 -21.62
CA GLU A 214 -31.32 -21.42 -20.99
C GLU A 214 -32.18 -20.23 -20.52
N ALA A 215 -31.58 -19.12 -20.08
CA ALA A 215 -32.34 -17.94 -19.66
C ALA A 215 -32.91 -17.11 -20.83
N ARG A 216 -32.46 -17.36 -22.07
CA ARG A 216 -32.92 -16.65 -23.28
C ARG A 216 -34.12 -17.34 -23.95
N GLN A 217 -34.27 -18.65 -23.79
CA GLN A 217 -35.36 -19.41 -24.42
C GLN A 217 -36.80 -19.09 -23.94
N PRO A 218 -37.07 -18.66 -22.69
CA PRO A 218 -38.45 -18.34 -22.29
C PRO A 218 -38.97 -17.01 -22.86
N LEU A 219 -38.10 -16.09 -23.26
CA LEU A 219 -38.46 -14.73 -23.69
C LEU A 219 -38.76 -14.61 -25.19
N LEU A 220 -38.38 -15.61 -25.99
CA LEU A 220 -38.64 -15.64 -27.44
C LEU A 220 -39.84 -16.50 -27.82
N GLY A 221 -40.46 -17.20 -26.86
CA GLY A 221 -41.55 -18.15 -27.09
C GLY A 221 -42.96 -17.60 -26.83
N ASN A 222 -43.12 -16.35 -26.40
CA ASN A 222 -44.43 -15.82 -26.00
C ASN A 222 -44.91 -14.60 -26.81
N ASP A 223 -44.16 -14.17 -27.83
CA ASP A 223 -44.54 -13.04 -28.71
C ASP A 223 -45.02 -13.49 -30.12
N THR A 224 -45.14 -14.80 -30.37
CA THR A 224 -45.54 -15.33 -31.70
C THR A 224 -46.95 -15.91 -31.79
N ASP A 225 -47.76 -15.88 -30.70
CA ASP A 225 -49.11 -16.47 -30.67
C ASP A 225 -50.27 -15.45 -30.60
N GLU A 226 -50.03 -14.15 -30.84
CA GLU A 226 -51.07 -13.10 -30.88
C GLU A 226 -51.27 -12.41 -32.25
N MET A 227 -51.03 -13.09 -33.38
CA MET A 227 -51.49 -12.62 -34.71
C MET A 227 -52.17 -13.71 -35.53
#